data_AF-A0A1Q3HUN5-F1
#
_entry.id   AF-A0A1Q3HUN5-F1
#
_cell.length_a   1.000
_cell.length_b   1.000
_cell.length_c   1.000
_cell.angle_alpha   90.00
_cell.angle_beta   90.00
_cell.angle_gamma   90.00
#
_symmetry.space_group_name_H-M   'P 1'
#
loop_
_entity.id
_entity.type
_entity.pdbx_description
1 polymer ?
#
loop_
_entity_poly.entity_id
_entity_poly.type
_entity_poly.pdbx_seq_one_letter_code
_entity_poly.pdbx_strand_id
1 'polypeptide(L)'
;MIDGGHTGSETPRTMPPARVSARLLLLSAFVGLCLTACQTAAPAVAPASPPDAAPPAAARSTTPAPAEQPEQPLTALNTLFHQQYTGARKAYTARLGTEERPVLLMKGTLTFLWQGKSTQYTVLSPRYHALKAFSHVPLSVAVALLGNTGATLTPETQTLFQSTRQRIAEALAELDMPTSSTRSLVPPELLDEQRTLLRESDTLLEECLSRGRPTPERLERFAQAVRPAVVANARASARDELEQLHQHVSAIRASLTPEQWSRLAVVIGTSRQARAREVSLQYFERLLGEPKQEEGASREERIVVLETFGSRDSLEALATHELDQDAAAWLLGDRFRLQSDLLAPYATEYLDKLLR
;
A
#
# COMPACT_ATOMS: atom_id res chain seq x y z
N MET A 1 61.37 8.35 46.66
CA MET A 1 62.19 9.46 46.13
C MET A 1 62.62 9.03 44.74
N ILE A 2 62.35 9.88 43.72
CA ILE A 2 62.69 9.72 42.29
C ILE A 2 61.77 8.68 41.60
N ASP A 3 60.70 9.04 40.88
CA ASP A 3 60.48 9.98 39.76
C ASP A 3 61.05 9.50 38.41
N GLY A 4 60.21 9.57 37.36
CA GLY A 4 60.46 9.04 36.01
C GLY A 4 59.33 8.09 35.58
N GLY A 5 58.37 8.46 34.74
CA GLY A 5 58.49 9.28 33.53
C GLY A 5 58.34 8.36 32.32
N HIS A 6 57.09 8.01 31.98
CA HIS A 6 56.76 7.37 30.70
C HIS A 6 55.59 8.12 30.07
N THR A 7 55.97 9.02 29.16
CA THR A 7 55.10 9.78 28.27
C THR A 7 54.56 8.86 27.18
N GLY A 8 53.34 8.36 27.36
CA GLY A 8 52.54 7.74 26.31
C GLY A 8 51.95 8.81 25.39
N SER A 9 52.47 8.91 24.18
CA SER A 9 51.94 9.71 23.08
C SER A 9 50.64 9.07 22.55
N GLU A 10 49.50 9.47 23.10
CA GLU A 10 48.19 9.19 22.48
C GLU A 10 47.91 10.23 21.39
N THR A 11 48.07 9.82 20.14
CA THR A 11 47.53 10.53 18.97
C THR A 11 46.00 10.62 19.09
N PRO A 12 45.38 11.80 18.92
CA PRO A 12 43.93 11.91 18.93
C PRO A 12 43.37 11.16 17.71
N ARG A 13 42.60 10.10 17.97
CA ARG A 13 41.77 9.45 16.94
C ARG A 13 40.76 10.48 16.43
N THR A 14 41.04 11.05 15.28
CA THR A 14 40.07 11.78 14.47
C THR A 14 38.92 10.83 14.15
N MET A 15 37.75 11.06 14.77
CA MET A 15 36.52 10.42 14.31
C MET A 15 36.25 10.84 12.87
N PRO A 16 35.88 9.91 11.97
CA PRO A 16 35.38 10.29 10.67
C PRO A 16 34.08 11.08 10.85
N PRO A 17 33.82 12.13 10.05
CA PRO A 17 32.55 12.83 10.12
C PRO A 17 31.44 11.85 9.74
N ALA A 18 30.47 11.70 10.63
CA ALA A 18 29.21 11.01 10.36
C ALA A 18 28.51 11.69 9.18
N ARG A 19 28.81 11.23 7.96
CA ARG A 19 28.17 11.65 6.73
C ARG A 19 27.36 10.48 6.20
N VAL A 20 26.08 10.77 6.00
CA VAL A 20 25.07 9.99 5.26
C VAL A 20 24.44 8.83 6.02
N SER A 21 23.58 9.13 7.00
CA SER A 21 22.49 8.21 7.39
C SER A 21 21.13 8.90 7.60
N ALA A 22 21.03 10.20 7.31
CA ALA A 22 19.75 10.93 7.35
C ALA A 22 18.99 10.95 6.01
N ARG A 23 19.60 10.49 4.90
CA ARG A 23 19.01 10.57 3.55
C ARG A 23 18.02 9.45 3.20
N LEU A 24 17.99 8.34 3.95
CA LEU A 24 17.11 7.20 3.64
C LEU A 24 15.89 7.03 4.57
N LEU A 25 15.88 7.70 5.73
CA LEU A 25 14.82 7.56 6.74
C LEU A 25 13.62 8.50 6.54
N LEU A 26 13.75 9.52 5.68
CA LEU A 26 12.67 10.50 5.41
C LEU A 26 11.77 10.11 4.23
N LEU A 27 12.18 9.15 3.40
CA LEU A 27 11.39 8.68 2.24
C LEU A 27 10.43 7.53 2.58
N SER A 28 10.76 6.69 3.55
CA SER A 28 9.97 5.50 3.88
C SER A 28 8.62 5.81 4.53
N ALA A 29 8.51 6.90 5.30
CA ALA A 29 7.25 7.32 5.91
C ALA A 29 6.27 8.00 4.91
N PHE A 30 6.76 8.49 3.77
CA PHE A 30 5.96 9.27 2.81
C PHE A 30 5.45 8.45 1.61
N VAL A 31 6.17 7.41 1.20
CA VAL A 31 5.80 6.58 0.04
C VAL A 31 4.61 5.65 0.37
N GLY A 32 4.42 5.28 1.64
CA GLY A 32 3.27 4.46 2.08
C GLY A 32 1.90 5.10 1.84
N LEU A 33 1.77 6.41 2.07
CA LEU A 33 0.47 7.10 1.95
C LEU A 33 0.06 7.41 0.49
N CYS A 34 1.02 7.45 -0.44
CA CYS A 34 0.75 7.92 -1.81
C CYS A 34 0.47 6.78 -2.81
N LEU A 35 0.95 5.56 -2.56
CA LEU A 35 0.75 4.42 -3.47
C LEU A 35 -0.64 3.75 -3.34
N THR A 36 -1.39 3.99 -2.27
CA THR A 36 -2.71 3.40 -2.06
C THR A 36 -3.82 3.99 -2.93
N ALA A 37 -3.61 5.14 -3.61
CA ALA A 37 -4.69 5.78 -4.36
C ALA A 37 -4.27 6.45 -5.68
N CYS A 38 -3.34 5.83 -6.41
CA CYS A 38 -3.12 6.09 -7.84
C CYS A 38 -3.88 5.11 -8.76
N GLN A 39 -4.74 4.23 -8.24
CA GLN A 39 -5.38 3.15 -9.03
C GLN A 39 -6.91 3.22 -9.15
N THR A 40 -7.55 4.38 -8.93
CA THR A 40 -9.00 4.53 -9.20
C THR A 40 -9.31 5.30 -10.50
N ALA A 41 -8.32 5.56 -11.35
CA ALA A 41 -8.58 6.07 -12.69
C ALA A 41 -8.99 4.91 -13.61
N ALA A 42 -10.28 4.81 -13.91
CA ALA A 42 -10.81 3.91 -14.93
C ALA A 42 -10.21 4.24 -16.31
N PRO A 43 -9.68 3.27 -17.08
CA PRO A 43 -9.35 3.52 -18.46
C PRO A 43 -10.64 3.66 -19.28
N ALA A 44 -10.70 4.72 -20.08
CA ALA A 44 -11.72 4.93 -21.09
C ALA A 44 -11.74 3.73 -22.07
N VAL A 45 -12.95 3.24 -22.35
CA VAL A 45 -13.22 2.18 -23.32
C VAL A 45 -12.82 2.67 -24.71
N ALA A 46 -11.77 2.06 -25.30
CA ALA A 46 -11.45 2.23 -26.70
C ALA A 46 -12.33 1.29 -27.56
N PRO A 47 -12.76 1.72 -28.76
CA PRO A 47 -13.65 0.94 -29.62
C PRO A 47 -12.93 -0.24 -30.28
N ALA A 48 -13.67 -1.33 -30.44
CA ALA A 48 -13.23 -2.57 -31.08
C ALA A 48 -12.81 -2.35 -32.54
N SER A 49 -11.66 -2.90 -32.91
CA SER A 49 -11.22 -3.03 -34.31
C SER A 49 -11.74 -4.34 -34.93
N PRO A 50 -12.01 -4.37 -36.25
CA PRO A 50 -12.64 -5.49 -36.95
C PRO A 50 -11.69 -6.68 -37.21
N PRO A 51 -12.23 -7.86 -37.60
CA PRO A 51 -11.47 -9.09 -37.74
C PRO A 51 -10.81 -9.26 -39.11
N ASP A 52 -9.79 -10.12 -39.09
CA ASP A 52 -9.14 -10.88 -40.18
C ASP A 52 -8.04 -10.26 -41.06
N ALA A 53 -6.85 -10.86 -40.93
CA ALA A 53 -6.11 -11.42 -42.07
C ALA A 53 -5.33 -12.67 -41.60
N ALA A 54 -5.62 -13.81 -42.21
CA ALA A 54 -4.99 -15.10 -41.91
C ALA A 54 -3.51 -15.16 -42.32
N PRO A 55 -2.61 -15.71 -41.50
CA PRO A 55 -1.22 -15.98 -41.90
C PRO A 55 -1.10 -17.24 -42.78
N PRO A 56 -0.06 -17.32 -43.64
CA PRO A 56 0.09 -18.39 -44.61
C PRO A 56 0.45 -19.73 -43.98
N ALA A 57 -0.02 -20.80 -44.62
CA ALA A 57 0.16 -22.20 -44.22
C ALA A 57 1.64 -22.58 -44.09
N ALA A 58 2.09 -22.78 -42.85
CA ALA A 58 3.36 -23.44 -42.55
C ALA A 58 3.20 -24.96 -42.71
N ALA A 59 4.15 -25.56 -43.42
CA ALA A 59 4.22 -26.99 -43.69
C ALA A 59 4.16 -27.82 -42.41
N ARG A 60 3.24 -28.80 -42.38
CA ARG A 60 3.09 -29.77 -41.30
C ARG A 60 4.33 -30.65 -41.23
N SER A 61 5.21 -30.34 -40.28
CA SER A 61 6.22 -31.30 -39.82
C SER A 61 5.51 -32.37 -39.01
N THR A 62 5.31 -33.54 -39.59
CA THR A 62 4.82 -34.74 -38.90
C THR A 62 5.96 -35.34 -38.08
N THR A 63 6.31 -34.67 -36.98
CA THR A 63 7.05 -35.31 -35.89
C THR A 63 6.02 -36.10 -35.09
N PRO A 64 6.22 -37.42 -34.84
CA PRO A 64 5.35 -38.15 -33.94
C PRO A 64 5.32 -37.40 -32.61
N ALA A 65 4.12 -37.12 -32.10
CA ALA A 65 3.98 -36.65 -30.73
C ALA A 65 4.74 -37.62 -29.82
N PRO A 66 5.53 -37.15 -28.84
CA PRO A 66 6.12 -38.03 -27.86
C PRO A 66 4.98 -38.84 -27.26
N ALA A 67 5.11 -40.16 -27.27
CA ALA A 67 4.17 -41.04 -26.58
C ALA A 67 4.00 -40.51 -25.14
N GLU A 68 2.76 -40.25 -24.73
CA GLU A 68 2.43 -39.85 -23.36
C GLU A 68 3.11 -40.84 -22.41
N GLN A 69 4.12 -40.37 -21.69
CA GLN A 69 4.68 -41.17 -20.62
C GLN A 69 3.57 -41.40 -19.60
N PRO A 70 3.37 -42.64 -19.13
CA PRO A 70 2.33 -42.93 -18.14
C PRO A 70 2.56 -42.01 -16.92
N GLU A 71 1.52 -41.28 -16.55
CA GLU A 71 1.57 -40.34 -15.43
C GLU A 71 2.10 -41.07 -14.19
N GLN A 72 3.24 -40.62 -13.68
CA GLN A 72 3.87 -41.27 -12.53
C GLN A 72 2.91 -41.21 -11.33
N PRO A 73 2.78 -42.28 -10.51
CA PRO A 73 1.80 -42.32 -9.42
C PRO A 73 1.83 -41.11 -8.48
N LEU A 74 3.02 -40.55 -8.21
CA LEU A 74 3.17 -39.34 -7.39
C LEU A 74 2.61 -38.08 -8.07
N THR A 75 2.78 -37.96 -9.39
CA THR A 75 2.20 -36.86 -10.18
C THR A 75 0.68 -36.91 -10.11
N ALA A 76 0.09 -38.10 -10.28
CA ALA A 76 -1.36 -38.29 -10.17
C ALA A 76 -1.89 -37.94 -8.78
N LEU A 77 -1.20 -38.36 -7.70
CA LEU A 77 -1.56 -37.97 -6.33
C LEU A 77 -1.45 -36.47 -6.10
N ASN A 78 -0.43 -35.80 -6.63
CA ASN A 78 -0.29 -34.35 -6.53
C ASN A 78 -1.41 -33.61 -7.30
N THR A 79 -1.79 -34.11 -8.47
CA THR A 79 -2.94 -33.60 -9.23
C THR A 79 -4.23 -33.74 -8.42
N LEU A 80 -4.47 -34.90 -7.80
CA LEU A 80 -5.63 -35.12 -6.92
C LEU A 80 -5.64 -34.17 -5.72
N PHE A 81 -4.49 -33.93 -5.10
CA PHE A 81 -4.37 -32.93 -4.03
C PHE A 81 -4.83 -31.54 -4.49
N HIS A 82 -4.34 -31.05 -5.63
CA HIS A 82 -4.74 -29.74 -6.13
C HIS A 82 -6.24 -29.66 -6.45
N GLN A 83 -6.85 -30.74 -6.95
CA GLN A 83 -8.29 -30.82 -7.17
C GLN A 83 -9.07 -30.75 -5.85
N GLN A 84 -8.66 -31.53 -4.85
CA GLN A 84 -9.29 -31.53 -3.52
C GLN A 84 -9.15 -30.17 -2.83
N TYR A 85 -7.97 -29.57 -2.87
CA TYR A 85 -7.71 -28.25 -2.31
C TYR A 85 -8.56 -27.17 -2.99
N THR A 86 -8.66 -27.21 -4.32
CA THR A 86 -9.53 -26.29 -5.08
C THR A 86 -11.01 -26.47 -4.70
N GLY A 87 -11.46 -27.71 -4.52
CA GLY A 87 -12.81 -28.02 -4.04
C GLY A 87 -13.08 -27.48 -2.64
N ALA A 88 -12.15 -27.71 -1.71
CA ALA A 88 -12.23 -27.19 -0.34
C ALA A 88 -12.28 -25.67 -0.32
N ARG A 89 -11.39 -24.99 -1.06
CA ARG A 89 -11.38 -23.53 -1.15
C ARG A 89 -12.72 -22.97 -1.63
N LYS A 90 -13.33 -23.58 -2.67
CA LYS A 90 -14.68 -23.18 -3.14
C LYS A 90 -15.73 -23.32 -2.05
N ALA A 91 -15.68 -24.39 -1.26
CA ALA A 91 -16.61 -24.60 -0.14
C ALA A 91 -16.43 -23.55 0.96
N TYR A 92 -15.19 -23.16 1.30
CA TYR A 92 -14.93 -22.06 2.24
C TYR A 92 -15.44 -20.73 1.68
N THR A 93 -15.13 -20.40 0.42
CA THR A 93 -15.60 -19.17 -0.23
C THR A 93 -17.13 -19.07 -0.23
N ALA A 94 -17.84 -20.17 -0.47
CA ALA A 94 -19.31 -20.19 -0.49
C ALA A 94 -19.97 -19.82 0.85
N ARG A 95 -19.24 -19.92 1.97
CA ARG A 95 -19.74 -19.56 3.31
C ARG A 95 -19.51 -18.08 3.63
N LEU A 96 -18.57 -17.44 2.96
CA LEU A 96 -18.22 -16.03 3.20
C LEU A 96 -19.34 -15.10 2.75
N GLY A 97 -19.71 -14.15 3.61
CA GLY A 97 -20.80 -13.21 3.37
C GLY A 97 -22.20 -13.82 3.51
N THR A 98 -22.31 -15.06 3.97
CA THR A 98 -23.59 -15.70 4.33
C THR A 98 -23.92 -15.45 5.81
N GLU A 99 -24.99 -16.05 6.32
CA GLU A 99 -25.35 -15.99 7.74
C GLU A 99 -24.30 -16.63 8.66
N GLU A 100 -23.43 -17.49 8.13
CA GLU A 100 -22.39 -18.15 8.92
C GLU A 100 -21.19 -17.26 9.22
N ARG A 101 -20.82 -16.40 8.25
CA ARG A 101 -19.54 -15.69 8.24
C ARG A 101 -19.71 -14.30 7.61
N PRO A 102 -20.12 -13.27 8.37
CA PRO A 102 -20.13 -11.91 7.86
C PRO A 102 -18.70 -11.47 7.48
N VAL A 103 -18.57 -10.66 6.43
CA VAL A 103 -17.26 -10.17 5.96
C VAL A 103 -17.29 -8.67 5.71
N LEU A 104 -16.26 -7.97 6.18
CA LEU A 104 -15.94 -6.61 5.76
C LEU A 104 -14.73 -6.63 4.83
N LEU A 105 -14.85 -6.00 3.67
CA LEU A 105 -13.74 -5.76 2.75
C LEU A 105 -13.43 -4.25 2.74
N MET A 106 -12.23 -3.86 3.14
CA MET A 106 -11.78 -2.47 3.12
C MET A 106 -10.73 -2.27 2.03
N LYS A 107 -11.07 -1.53 0.98
CA LYS A 107 -10.18 -1.15 -0.13
C LYS A 107 -10.65 0.17 -0.76
N GLY A 108 -10.30 1.29 -0.14
CA GLY A 108 -10.79 2.63 -0.50
C GLY A 108 -12.29 2.87 -0.21
N THR A 109 -13.11 1.82 -0.33
CA THR A 109 -14.48 1.72 0.19
C THR A 109 -14.57 0.58 1.19
N LEU A 110 -15.56 0.64 2.07
CA LEU A 110 -15.94 -0.47 2.93
C LEU A 110 -17.08 -1.24 2.24
N THR A 111 -16.90 -2.53 2.00
CA THR A 111 -17.96 -3.42 1.52
C THR A 111 -18.33 -4.39 2.62
N PHE A 112 -19.60 -4.43 2.98
CA PHE A 112 -20.17 -5.38 3.92
C PHE A 112 -20.90 -6.48 3.17
N LEU A 113 -20.47 -7.72 3.39
CA LEU A 113 -21.07 -8.92 2.83
C LEU A 113 -21.79 -9.67 3.95
N TRP A 114 -23.10 -9.81 3.81
CA TRP A 114 -23.96 -10.45 4.79
C TRP A 114 -25.25 -10.96 4.17
N GLN A 115 -25.69 -12.17 4.55
CA GLN A 115 -26.89 -12.81 4.00
C GLN A 115 -26.92 -12.86 2.46
N GLY A 116 -25.75 -13.07 1.84
CA GLY A 116 -25.58 -13.08 0.38
C GLY A 116 -25.75 -11.71 -0.28
N LYS A 117 -25.88 -10.64 0.50
CA LYS A 117 -25.97 -9.25 0.01
C LYS A 117 -24.65 -8.54 0.16
N SER A 118 -24.37 -7.65 -0.79
CA SER A 118 -23.21 -6.75 -0.76
C SER A 118 -23.68 -5.32 -0.61
N THR A 119 -23.23 -4.64 0.43
CA THR A 119 -23.50 -3.21 0.68
C THR A 119 -22.19 -2.45 0.72
N GLN A 120 -22.05 -1.42 -0.11
CA GLN A 120 -20.83 -0.62 -0.19
C GLN A 120 -21.04 0.74 0.49
N TYR A 121 -20.02 1.20 1.22
CA TYR A 121 -20.00 2.45 1.95
C TYR A 121 -18.78 3.27 1.55
N THR A 122 -18.99 4.57 1.32
CA THR A 122 -17.92 5.53 1.10
C THR A 122 -17.26 5.87 2.43
N VAL A 123 -16.00 5.46 2.60
CA VAL A 123 -15.18 5.77 3.77
C VAL A 123 -14.32 7.01 3.49
N LEU A 124 -13.68 7.08 2.33
CA LEU A 124 -12.86 8.22 1.95
C LEU A 124 -13.76 9.36 1.43
N SER A 125 -13.89 10.43 2.22
CA SER A 125 -14.76 11.54 1.86
C SER A 125 -14.13 12.46 0.78
N PRO A 126 -14.92 13.37 0.17
CA PRO A 126 -14.36 14.42 -0.67
C PRO A 126 -13.29 15.28 0.03
N ARG A 127 -13.40 15.49 1.36
CA ARG A 127 -12.37 16.18 2.16
C ARG A 127 -11.07 15.39 2.18
N TYR A 128 -11.13 14.08 2.45
CA TYR A 128 -9.95 13.22 2.41
C TYR A 128 -9.22 13.35 1.07
N HIS A 129 -9.97 13.29 -0.03
CA HIS A 129 -9.39 13.39 -1.38
C HIS A 129 -8.77 14.77 -1.66
N ALA A 130 -9.39 15.86 -1.21
CA ALA A 130 -8.83 17.20 -1.34
C ALA A 130 -7.50 17.34 -0.58
N LEU A 131 -7.46 16.97 0.71
CA LEU A 131 -6.26 17.06 1.54
C LEU A 131 -5.12 16.16 1.01
N LYS A 132 -5.46 14.98 0.50
CA LYS A 132 -4.53 14.10 -0.20
C LYS A 132 -3.97 14.76 -1.46
N ALA A 133 -4.83 15.37 -2.29
CA ALA A 133 -4.42 16.04 -3.51
C ALA A 133 -3.45 17.20 -3.24
N PHE A 134 -3.71 18.04 -2.23
CA PHE A 134 -2.77 19.09 -1.84
C PHE A 134 -1.43 18.53 -1.38
N SER A 135 -1.44 17.45 -0.58
CA SER A 135 -0.21 16.78 -0.10
C SER A 135 0.60 16.15 -1.25
N HIS A 136 -0.07 15.77 -2.33
CA HIS A 136 0.59 15.24 -3.53
C HIS A 136 1.34 16.31 -4.33
N VAL A 137 1.01 17.60 -4.21
CA VAL A 137 1.67 18.67 -4.98
C VAL A 137 3.17 18.74 -4.68
N PRO A 138 3.65 18.94 -3.43
CA PRO A 138 5.09 18.98 -3.19
C PRO A 138 5.77 17.64 -3.46
N LEU A 139 5.07 16.51 -3.31
CA LEU A 139 5.61 15.20 -3.65
C LEU A 139 5.79 15.03 -5.16
N SER A 140 4.85 15.50 -5.98
CA SER A 140 4.97 15.41 -7.44
C SER A 140 6.15 16.23 -7.94
N VAL A 141 6.37 17.42 -7.37
CA VAL A 141 7.56 18.23 -7.63
C VAL A 141 8.84 17.48 -7.24
N ALA A 142 8.89 16.92 -6.04
CA ALA A 142 10.06 16.16 -5.58
C ALA A 142 10.34 14.92 -6.45
N VAL A 143 9.33 14.14 -6.81
CA VAL A 143 9.48 12.94 -7.65
C VAL A 143 9.90 13.31 -9.07
N ALA A 144 9.35 14.38 -9.65
CA ALA A 144 9.76 14.85 -10.97
C ALA A 144 11.24 15.28 -10.99
N LEU A 145 11.71 15.90 -9.91
CA LEU A 145 13.13 16.27 -9.75
C LEU A 145 14.04 15.06 -9.51
N LEU A 146 13.57 14.03 -8.81
CA LEU A 146 14.35 12.80 -8.58
C LEU A 146 14.43 11.93 -9.85
N GLY A 147 13.34 11.87 -10.63
CA GLY A 147 13.25 11.08 -11.85
C GLY A 147 14.01 11.70 -13.03
N ASN A 148 14.14 13.02 -13.05
CA ASN A 148 15.07 13.68 -13.95
C ASN A 148 16.46 13.55 -13.32
N THR A 149 17.46 12.92 -13.96
CA THR A 149 18.84 12.78 -13.41
C THR A 149 19.93 13.51 -14.20
N GLY A 150 19.64 14.00 -15.41
CA GLY A 150 20.59 14.72 -16.28
C GLY A 150 20.97 16.13 -15.80
N ALA A 151 22.10 16.67 -16.28
CA ALA A 151 22.60 17.97 -15.81
C ALA A 151 21.65 19.15 -16.06
N THR A 152 20.78 19.04 -17.07
CA THR A 152 19.78 20.05 -17.45
C THR A 152 18.38 19.44 -17.47
N LEU A 153 17.36 20.28 -17.26
CA LEU A 153 15.97 19.86 -17.44
C LEU A 153 15.71 19.57 -18.93
N THR A 154 14.96 18.50 -19.22
CA THR A 154 14.54 18.21 -20.59
C THR A 154 13.38 19.13 -20.98
N PRO A 155 13.13 19.38 -22.28
CA PRO A 155 11.97 20.15 -22.73
C PRO A 155 10.65 19.62 -22.18
N GLU A 156 10.48 18.30 -22.10
CA GLU A 156 9.28 17.66 -21.56
C GLU A 156 9.11 17.96 -20.06
N THR A 157 10.21 17.97 -19.31
CA THR A 157 10.21 18.32 -17.88
C THR A 157 9.87 19.80 -17.70
N GLN A 158 10.39 20.68 -18.55
CA GLN A 158 10.07 22.11 -18.53
C GLN A 158 8.58 22.35 -18.82
N THR A 159 8.01 21.70 -19.84
CA THR A 159 6.57 21.77 -20.14
C THR A 159 5.74 21.24 -18.97
N LEU A 160 6.13 20.11 -18.37
CA LEU A 160 5.45 19.57 -17.19
C LEU A 160 5.47 20.56 -16.01
N PHE A 161 6.62 21.20 -15.76
CA PHE A 161 6.76 22.19 -14.69
C PHE A 161 5.88 23.42 -14.95
N GLN A 162 5.89 23.95 -16.17
CA GLN A 162 5.02 25.07 -16.56
C GLN A 162 3.53 24.72 -16.37
N SER A 163 3.11 23.54 -16.82
CA SER A 163 1.72 23.08 -16.65
C SER A 163 1.36 22.89 -15.18
N THR A 164 2.28 22.35 -14.37
CA THR A 164 2.09 22.18 -12.92
C THR A 164 1.92 23.53 -12.23
N ARG A 165 2.74 24.52 -12.57
CA ARG A 165 2.62 25.90 -12.05
C ARG A 165 1.28 26.54 -12.39
N GLN A 166 0.80 26.36 -13.62
CA GLN A 166 -0.53 26.84 -14.00
C GLN A 166 -1.63 26.21 -13.13
N ARG A 167 -1.59 24.88 -12.91
CA ARG A 167 -2.55 24.19 -12.03
C ARG A 167 -2.45 24.63 -10.58
N ILE A 168 -1.25 24.95 -10.09
CA ILE A 168 -1.06 25.51 -8.75
C ILE A 168 -1.73 26.89 -8.64
N ALA A 169 -1.57 27.76 -9.63
CA ALA A 169 -2.21 29.07 -9.66
C ALA A 169 -3.74 28.96 -9.67
N GLU A 170 -4.29 28.04 -10.47
CA GLU A 170 -5.73 27.73 -10.48
C GLU A 170 -6.21 27.25 -9.10
N ALA A 171 -5.48 26.32 -8.46
CA ALA A 171 -5.82 25.82 -7.14
C ALA A 171 -5.73 26.88 -6.03
N LEU A 172 -4.76 27.80 -6.09
CA LEU A 172 -4.66 28.94 -5.19
C LEU A 172 -5.87 29.88 -5.34
N ALA A 173 -6.26 30.20 -6.58
CA ALA A 173 -7.42 31.03 -6.84
C ALA A 173 -8.71 30.40 -6.29
N GLU A 174 -8.92 29.11 -6.54
CA GLU A 174 -10.06 28.36 -5.98
C GLU A 174 -10.06 28.37 -4.45
N LEU A 175 -8.90 28.24 -3.80
CA LEU A 175 -8.78 28.27 -2.34
C LEU A 175 -9.07 29.67 -1.75
N ASP A 176 -8.81 30.74 -2.49
CA ASP A 176 -9.07 32.10 -2.03
C ASP A 176 -10.52 32.55 -2.31
N MET A 177 -11.26 31.82 -3.15
CA MET A 177 -12.68 32.07 -3.45
C MET A 177 -13.61 31.41 -2.42
N PRO A 178 -14.35 32.18 -1.58
CA PRO A 178 -15.17 31.59 -0.51
C PRO A 178 -16.27 30.63 -0.97
N THR A 179 -16.75 30.80 -2.21
CA THR A 179 -17.82 30.00 -2.80
C THR A 179 -17.31 28.79 -3.59
N SER A 180 -15.99 28.59 -3.68
CA SER A 180 -15.40 27.45 -4.39
C SER A 180 -15.71 26.12 -3.70
N SER A 181 -15.95 25.08 -4.51
CA SER A 181 -16.04 23.70 -4.02
C SER A 181 -14.73 23.25 -3.37
N THR A 182 -13.58 23.60 -3.93
CA THR A 182 -12.26 23.29 -3.34
C THR A 182 -12.13 23.92 -1.96
N ARG A 183 -12.51 25.19 -1.82
CA ARG A 183 -12.44 25.90 -0.55
C ARG A 183 -13.33 25.29 0.54
N SER A 184 -14.53 24.82 0.18
CA SER A 184 -15.46 24.21 1.15
C SER A 184 -15.01 22.83 1.65
N LEU A 185 -14.15 22.13 0.90
CA LEU A 185 -13.58 20.85 1.30
C LEU A 185 -12.43 20.98 2.31
N VAL A 186 -11.82 22.16 2.45
CA VAL A 186 -10.68 22.40 3.35
C VAL A 186 -11.16 23.02 4.67
N PRO A 187 -10.88 22.38 5.82
CA PRO A 187 -11.16 22.98 7.13
C PRO A 187 -10.50 24.36 7.27
N PRO A 188 -11.17 25.36 7.85
CA PRO A 188 -10.64 26.72 7.97
C PRO A 188 -9.24 26.79 8.59
N GLU A 189 -8.99 25.94 9.58
CA GLU A 189 -7.72 25.83 10.32
C GLU A 189 -6.58 25.20 9.51
N LEU A 190 -6.84 24.68 8.30
CA LEU A 190 -5.83 24.07 7.43
C LEU A 190 -5.55 24.88 6.15
N LEU A 191 -6.17 26.06 6.00
CA LEU A 191 -6.06 26.83 4.76
C LEU A 191 -4.64 27.34 4.49
N ASP A 192 -3.97 27.81 5.53
CA ASP A 192 -2.64 28.39 5.40
C ASP A 192 -1.60 27.30 5.09
N GLU A 193 -1.80 26.08 5.60
CA GLU A 193 -1.06 24.89 5.22
C GLU A 193 -1.23 24.59 3.73
N GLN A 194 -2.45 24.64 3.18
CA GLN A 194 -2.66 24.38 1.74
C GLN A 194 -1.98 25.45 0.88
N ARG A 195 -2.08 26.72 1.27
CA ARG A 195 -1.37 27.82 0.60
C ARG A 195 0.13 27.62 0.64
N THR A 196 0.67 27.16 1.78
CA THR A 196 2.10 26.87 1.94
C THR A 196 2.55 25.77 0.97
N LEU A 197 1.82 24.65 0.91
CA LEU A 197 2.12 23.54 -0.01
C LEU A 197 2.19 24.01 -1.46
N LEU A 198 1.22 24.83 -1.88
CA LEU A 198 1.13 25.35 -3.24
C LEU A 198 2.22 26.38 -3.54
N ARG A 199 2.39 27.40 -2.70
CA ARG A 199 3.34 28.50 -2.93
C ARG A 199 4.80 28.04 -2.91
N GLU A 200 5.16 27.17 -1.97
CA GLU A 200 6.52 26.62 -1.89
C GLU A 200 6.83 25.74 -3.12
N SER A 201 5.83 25.00 -3.60
CA SER A 201 5.96 24.17 -4.80
C SER A 201 6.12 25.04 -6.06
N ASP A 202 5.29 26.09 -6.20
CA ASP A 202 5.40 27.02 -7.33
C ASP A 202 6.76 27.73 -7.37
N THR A 203 7.21 28.22 -6.20
CA THR A 203 8.50 28.91 -6.06
C THR A 203 9.66 28.01 -6.47
N LEU A 204 9.65 26.75 -6.02
CA LEU A 204 10.70 25.79 -6.41
C LEU A 204 10.66 25.50 -7.91
N LEU A 205 9.48 25.34 -8.51
CA LEU A 205 9.34 25.12 -9.95
C LEU A 205 9.80 26.32 -10.78
N GLU A 206 9.53 27.54 -10.33
CA GLU A 206 10.01 28.77 -10.97
C GLU A 206 11.54 28.86 -10.95
N GLU A 207 12.15 28.58 -9.81
CA GLU A 207 13.61 28.51 -9.68
C GLU A 207 14.17 27.45 -10.64
N CYS A 208 13.50 26.29 -10.74
CA CYS A 208 13.90 25.22 -11.65
C CYS A 208 13.88 25.66 -13.12
N LEU A 209 12.83 26.35 -13.53
CA LEU A 209 12.66 26.84 -14.90
C LEU A 209 13.65 27.97 -15.25
N SER A 210 14.00 28.81 -14.29
CA SER A 210 14.86 29.99 -14.51
C SER A 210 16.35 29.70 -14.35
N ARG A 211 16.73 28.85 -13.40
CA ARG A 211 18.14 28.61 -13.00
C ARG A 211 18.59 27.17 -13.23
N GLY A 212 17.71 26.30 -13.71
CA GLY A 212 17.97 24.87 -13.79
C GLY A 212 17.86 24.23 -12.41
N ARG A 213 18.60 23.15 -12.16
CA ARG A 213 18.37 22.32 -10.97
C ARG A 213 18.59 23.06 -9.64
N PRO A 214 17.74 22.80 -8.64
CA PRO A 214 17.93 23.36 -7.31
C PRO A 214 19.12 22.70 -6.61
N THR A 215 19.81 23.44 -5.75
CA THR A 215 20.88 22.89 -4.91
C THR A 215 20.31 21.97 -3.83
N PRO A 216 21.12 21.06 -3.25
CA PRO A 216 20.69 20.23 -2.12
C PRO A 216 20.13 21.04 -0.94
N GLU A 217 20.75 22.18 -0.61
CA GLU A 217 20.32 23.06 0.48
C GLU A 217 18.97 23.72 0.19
N ARG A 218 18.68 24.01 -1.08
CA ARG A 218 17.39 24.55 -1.50
C ARG A 218 16.29 23.50 -1.39
N LEU A 219 16.56 22.26 -1.79
CA LEU A 219 15.66 21.13 -1.63
C LEU A 219 15.37 20.82 -0.16
N GLU A 220 16.39 20.93 0.70
CA GLU A 220 16.22 20.77 2.14
C GLU A 220 15.31 21.86 2.72
N ARG A 221 15.51 23.13 2.36
CA ARG A 221 14.62 24.23 2.78
C ARG A 221 13.19 24.04 2.30
N PHE A 222 12.99 23.61 1.05
CA PHE A 222 11.67 23.27 0.52
C PHE A 222 11.01 22.18 1.37
N ALA A 223 11.73 21.07 1.62
CA ALA A 223 11.22 19.96 2.42
C ALA A 223 10.89 20.39 3.86
N GLN A 224 11.70 21.27 4.46
CA GLN A 224 11.43 21.82 5.79
C GLN A 224 10.17 22.71 5.81
N ALA A 225 9.95 23.52 4.76
CA ALA A 225 8.80 24.41 4.65
C ALA A 225 7.48 23.65 4.47
N VAL A 226 7.44 22.63 3.61
CA VAL A 226 6.19 21.90 3.29
C VAL A 226 5.85 20.80 4.28
N ARG A 227 6.82 20.26 5.01
CA ARG A 227 6.62 19.08 5.89
C ARG A 227 5.53 19.29 6.96
N PRO A 228 5.48 20.41 7.70
CA PRO A 228 4.43 20.61 8.70
C PRO A 228 3.02 20.53 8.08
N ALA A 229 2.83 21.17 6.93
CA ALA A 229 1.56 21.19 6.21
C ALA A 229 1.17 19.79 5.69
N VAL A 230 2.11 19.01 5.15
CA VAL A 230 1.81 17.62 4.75
C VAL A 230 1.43 16.76 5.96
N VAL A 231 2.13 16.90 7.09
CA VAL A 231 1.79 16.17 8.32
C VAL A 231 0.41 16.57 8.84
N ALA A 232 0.04 17.85 8.76
CA ALA A 232 -1.28 18.32 9.14
C ALA A 232 -2.38 17.69 8.26
N ASN A 233 -2.18 17.66 6.94
CA ASN A 233 -3.09 16.99 6.02
C ASN A 233 -3.20 15.49 6.31
N ALA A 234 -2.09 14.80 6.52
CA ALA A 234 -2.11 13.37 6.84
C ALA A 234 -2.91 13.08 8.13
N ARG A 235 -2.75 13.90 9.16
CA ARG A 235 -3.53 13.78 10.41
C ARG A 235 -5.02 14.00 10.18
N ALA A 236 -5.38 15.04 9.43
CA ALA A 236 -6.78 15.36 9.14
C ALA A 236 -7.43 14.32 8.24
N SER A 237 -6.73 13.81 7.21
CA SER A 237 -7.18 12.70 6.38
C SER A 237 -7.37 11.41 7.19
N ALA A 238 -6.42 11.05 8.06
CA ALA A 238 -6.57 9.87 8.92
C ALA A 238 -7.78 10.01 9.87
N ARG A 239 -8.00 11.19 10.44
CA ARG A 239 -9.17 11.46 11.28
C ARG A 239 -10.47 11.29 10.48
N ASP A 240 -10.55 11.89 9.30
CA ASP A 240 -11.72 11.81 8.43
C ASP A 240 -12.03 10.36 8.05
N GLU A 241 -11.02 9.58 7.62
CA GLU A 241 -11.18 8.16 7.32
C GLU A 241 -11.67 7.36 8.54
N LEU A 242 -11.08 7.58 9.72
CA LEU A 242 -11.46 6.87 10.94
C LEU A 242 -12.87 7.22 11.43
N GLU A 243 -13.27 8.49 11.35
CA GLU A 243 -14.63 8.92 11.73
C GLU A 243 -15.69 8.30 10.80
N GLN A 244 -15.44 8.32 9.48
CA GLN A 244 -16.33 7.71 8.49
C GLN A 244 -16.40 6.19 8.64
N LEU A 245 -15.25 5.53 8.82
CA LEU A 245 -15.17 4.09 9.04
C LEU A 245 -15.92 3.71 10.32
N HIS A 246 -15.71 4.46 11.41
CA HIS A 246 -16.38 4.21 12.68
C HIS A 246 -17.89 4.36 12.60
N GLN A 247 -18.39 5.37 11.90
CA GLN A 247 -19.83 5.56 11.68
C GLN A 247 -20.46 4.33 11.00
N HIS A 248 -19.90 3.89 9.87
CA HIS A 248 -20.45 2.77 9.11
C HIS A 248 -20.33 1.45 9.87
N VAL A 249 -19.17 1.18 10.47
CA VAL A 249 -18.93 -0.07 11.19
C VAL A 249 -19.78 -0.15 12.46
N SER A 250 -20.06 0.97 13.13
CA SER A 250 -20.97 0.99 14.29
C SER A 250 -22.40 0.67 13.89
N ALA A 251 -22.87 1.19 12.75
CA ALA A 251 -24.20 0.85 12.21
C ALA A 251 -24.28 -0.64 11.82
N ILE A 252 -23.23 -1.17 11.17
CA ILE A 252 -23.14 -2.60 10.84
C ILE A 252 -23.15 -3.45 12.11
N ARG A 253 -22.35 -3.11 13.12
CA ARG A 253 -22.31 -3.82 14.40
C ARG A 253 -23.69 -3.86 15.07
N ALA A 254 -24.43 -2.76 15.03
CA ALA A 254 -25.78 -2.70 15.59
C ALA A 254 -26.80 -3.59 14.85
N SER A 255 -26.51 -3.97 13.60
CA SER A 255 -27.34 -4.88 12.79
C SER A 255 -27.04 -6.37 13.01
N LEU A 256 -26.00 -6.70 13.78
CA LEU A 256 -25.55 -8.07 14.03
C LEU A 256 -25.74 -8.45 15.51
N THR A 257 -26.04 -9.72 15.80
CA THR A 257 -25.99 -10.23 17.17
C THR A 257 -24.54 -10.34 17.67
N PRO A 258 -24.29 -10.44 18.99
CA PRO A 258 -22.94 -10.67 19.52
C PRO A 258 -22.25 -11.89 18.92
N GLU A 259 -23.00 -12.97 18.68
CA GLU A 259 -22.51 -14.22 18.10
C GLU A 259 -22.19 -14.08 16.61
N GLN A 260 -22.93 -13.27 15.87
CA GLN A 260 -22.63 -12.97 14.47
C GLN A 260 -21.40 -12.06 14.38
N TRP A 261 -21.32 -11.05 15.25
CA TRP A 261 -20.18 -10.13 15.34
C TRP A 261 -18.88 -10.85 15.70
N SER A 262 -18.93 -11.84 16.60
CA SER A 262 -17.74 -12.62 16.97
C SER A 262 -17.17 -13.43 15.80
N ARG A 263 -18.00 -13.78 14.81
CA ARG A 263 -17.62 -14.49 13.58
C ARG A 263 -17.23 -13.58 12.43
N LEU A 264 -17.31 -12.25 12.58
CA LEU A 264 -16.95 -11.32 11.53
C LEU A 264 -15.49 -11.49 11.10
N ALA A 265 -15.26 -11.59 9.80
CA ALA A 265 -13.93 -11.49 9.20
C ALA A 265 -13.75 -10.11 8.53
N VAL A 266 -12.52 -9.62 8.51
CA VAL A 266 -12.14 -8.35 7.88
C VAL A 266 -10.99 -8.62 6.92
N VAL A 267 -11.13 -8.17 5.69
CA VAL A 267 -10.06 -8.20 4.68
C VAL A 267 -9.67 -6.76 4.33
N ILE A 268 -8.40 -6.44 4.45
CA ILE A 268 -7.87 -5.10 4.20
C ILE A 268 -6.97 -5.15 2.98
N GLY A 269 -7.40 -4.51 1.90
CA GLY A 269 -6.61 -4.33 0.69
C GLY A 269 -5.75 -3.07 0.81
N THR A 270 -4.43 -3.22 0.78
CA THR A 270 -3.49 -2.10 0.94
C THR A 270 -2.28 -2.20 0.00
N SER A 271 -1.51 -1.13 -0.12
CA SER A 271 -0.21 -1.18 -0.82
C SER A 271 0.84 -1.80 0.10
N ARG A 272 1.88 -2.41 -0.47
CA ARG A 272 2.99 -2.98 0.31
C ARG A 272 3.61 -1.97 1.28
N GLN A 273 3.79 -0.73 0.84
CA GLN A 273 4.41 0.32 1.65
C GLN A 273 3.50 0.81 2.79
N ALA A 274 2.19 0.64 2.66
CA ALA A 274 1.22 1.00 3.69
C ALA A 274 0.85 -0.19 4.61
N ARG A 275 1.28 -1.42 4.29
CA ARG A 275 0.91 -2.64 5.04
C ARG A 275 1.17 -2.49 6.53
N ALA A 276 2.39 -2.07 6.87
CA ALA A 276 2.77 -1.84 8.25
C ALA A 276 1.97 -0.67 8.83
N ARG A 277 1.09 -0.97 9.80
CA ARG A 277 0.28 0.02 10.53
C ARG A 277 -0.64 0.84 9.61
N GLU A 278 -1.24 0.20 8.63
CA GLU A 278 -2.32 0.75 7.81
C GLU A 278 -3.44 1.36 8.71
N VAL A 279 -4.11 2.43 8.29
CA VAL A 279 -5.07 3.19 9.11
C VAL A 279 -6.28 2.33 9.47
N SER A 280 -6.88 1.64 8.50
CA SER A 280 -8.00 0.73 8.74
C SER A 280 -7.58 -0.51 9.53
N LEU A 281 -6.37 -1.06 9.32
CA LEU A 281 -5.83 -2.15 10.14
C LEU A 281 -5.77 -1.76 11.60
N GLN A 282 -5.18 -0.60 11.90
CA GLN A 282 -5.08 -0.07 13.25
C GLN A 282 -6.46 0.15 13.91
N TYR A 283 -7.48 0.51 13.13
CA TYR A 283 -8.85 0.63 13.59
C TYR A 283 -9.44 -0.75 13.96
N PHE A 284 -9.39 -1.71 13.04
CA PHE A 284 -10.00 -3.03 13.24
C PHE A 284 -9.29 -3.84 14.32
N GLU A 285 -7.96 -3.75 14.45
CA GLU A 285 -7.22 -4.38 15.55
C GLU A 285 -7.78 -3.95 16.92
N ARG A 286 -7.95 -2.63 17.10
CA ARG A 286 -8.49 -2.06 18.35
C ARG A 286 -9.96 -2.38 18.55
N LEU A 287 -10.76 -2.32 17.48
CA LEU A 287 -12.20 -2.54 17.55
C LEU A 287 -12.53 -4.00 17.90
N LEU A 288 -11.81 -4.94 17.29
CA LEU A 288 -12.06 -6.36 17.44
C LEU A 288 -11.30 -6.96 18.62
N GLY A 289 -10.31 -6.25 19.18
CA GLY A 289 -9.46 -6.76 20.25
C GLY A 289 -8.45 -7.79 19.74
N GLU A 290 -8.06 -7.69 18.46
CA GLU A 290 -7.02 -8.52 17.87
C GLU A 290 -5.64 -8.03 18.33
N PRO A 291 -4.66 -8.94 18.53
CA PRO A 291 -3.30 -8.52 18.78
C PRO A 291 -2.78 -7.70 17.60
N LYS A 292 -1.88 -6.75 17.89
CA LYS A 292 -1.18 -6.03 16.83
C LYS A 292 -0.44 -7.04 15.96
N GLN A 293 -0.70 -6.99 14.66
CA GLN A 293 -0.06 -7.89 13.72
C GLN A 293 1.42 -7.50 13.57
N GLU A 294 2.29 -8.51 13.61
CA GLU A 294 3.70 -8.36 13.21
C GLU A 294 3.79 -8.24 11.68
N GLU A 295 4.96 -7.91 11.15
CA GLU A 295 5.13 -7.84 9.70
C GLU A 295 4.92 -9.21 9.04
N GLY A 296 4.15 -9.23 7.94
CA GLY A 296 3.76 -10.46 7.25
C GLY A 296 2.36 -10.94 7.63
N ALA A 297 2.04 -12.21 7.34
CA ALA A 297 0.74 -12.82 7.64
C ALA A 297 0.70 -13.48 9.03
N SER A 298 1.75 -13.30 9.84
CA SER A 298 1.90 -13.98 11.12
C SER A 298 0.77 -13.58 12.08
N ARG A 299 0.01 -14.59 12.54
CA ARG A 299 -1.06 -14.45 13.53
C ARG A 299 -2.27 -13.66 13.04
N GLU A 300 -2.44 -13.52 11.73
CA GLU A 300 -3.68 -13.02 11.14
C GLU A 300 -4.80 -14.02 11.45
N GLU A 301 -5.80 -13.63 12.24
CA GLU A 301 -6.94 -14.49 12.59
C GLU A 301 -8.23 -13.98 11.92
N ARG A 302 -8.85 -12.94 12.48
CA ARG A 302 -10.07 -12.34 11.90
C ARG A 302 -9.77 -11.23 10.89
N ILE A 303 -8.58 -10.64 10.96
CA ILE A 303 -8.15 -9.57 10.08
C ILE A 303 -7.07 -10.11 9.14
N VAL A 304 -7.36 -10.13 7.85
CA VAL A 304 -6.44 -10.57 6.80
C VAL A 304 -6.01 -9.36 5.98
N VAL A 305 -4.71 -9.13 5.86
CA VAL A 305 -4.19 -8.00 5.10
C VAL A 305 -3.67 -8.49 3.75
N LEU A 306 -4.27 -8.00 2.67
CA LEU A 306 -3.88 -8.32 1.31
C LEU A 306 -3.14 -7.14 0.70
N GLU A 307 -1.91 -7.38 0.26
CA GLU A 307 -1.24 -6.43 -0.62
C GLU A 307 -1.91 -6.49 -1.98
N THR A 308 -2.58 -5.40 -2.36
CA THR A 308 -3.25 -5.28 -3.66
C THR A 308 -2.23 -5.12 -4.79
N PHE A 309 -1.57 -6.22 -5.15
CA PHE A 309 -0.91 -6.42 -6.43
C PHE A 309 -1.60 -7.58 -7.15
N GLY A 310 -2.63 -7.26 -7.96
CA GLY A 310 -3.29 -8.23 -8.86
C GLY A 310 -4.81 -8.31 -8.73
N SER A 311 -5.42 -9.05 -9.66
CA SER A 311 -6.86 -9.31 -9.80
C SER A 311 -7.39 -10.41 -8.88
N ARG A 312 -6.65 -10.77 -7.82
CA ARG A 312 -7.01 -11.90 -6.96
C ARG A 312 -8.24 -11.53 -6.13
N ASP A 313 -9.23 -12.42 -6.12
CA ASP A 313 -10.48 -12.23 -5.39
C ASP A 313 -10.22 -12.22 -3.87
N SER A 314 -10.64 -11.16 -3.18
CA SER A 314 -10.46 -11.01 -1.73
C SER A 314 -11.12 -12.12 -0.92
N LEU A 315 -12.24 -12.66 -1.40
CA LEU A 315 -12.95 -13.77 -0.75
C LEU A 315 -12.23 -15.10 -0.96
N GLU A 316 -11.67 -15.32 -2.15
CA GLU A 316 -10.85 -16.49 -2.39
C GLU A 316 -9.58 -16.47 -1.52
N ALA A 317 -8.98 -15.29 -1.34
CA ALA A 317 -7.83 -15.12 -0.46
C ALA A 317 -8.18 -15.37 1.02
N LEU A 318 -9.30 -14.83 1.52
CA LEU A 318 -9.79 -15.13 2.86
C LEU A 318 -10.14 -16.61 3.04
N ALA A 319 -10.75 -17.25 2.04
CA ALA A 319 -11.07 -18.67 2.08
C ALA A 319 -9.81 -19.55 2.11
N THR A 320 -8.79 -19.18 1.33
CA THR A 320 -7.47 -19.83 1.34
C THR A 320 -6.84 -19.72 2.74
N HIS A 321 -6.89 -18.52 3.32
CA HIS A 321 -6.38 -18.25 4.65
C HIS A 321 -7.04 -19.13 5.73
N GLU A 322 -8.37 -19.18 5.76
CA GLU A 322 -9.12 -20.00 6.74
C GLU A 322 -8.88 -21.51 6.52
N LEU A 323 -8.88 -21.96 5.26
CA LEU A 323 -8.60 -23.36 4.92
C LEU A 323 -7.20 -23.78 5.38
N ASP A 324 -6.19 -22.96 5.12
CA ASP A 324 -4.82 -23.23 5.50
C ASP A 324 -4.66 -23.22 7.03
N GLN A 325 -5.37 -22.36 7.76
CA GLN A 325 -5.37 -22.38 9.22
C GLN A 325 -5.93 -23.69 9.77
N ASP A 326 -7.07 -24.14 9.26
CA ASP A 326 -7.70 -25.39 9.72
C ASP A 326 -6.84 -26.61 9.37
N ALA A 327 -6.26 -26.62 8.16
CA ALA A 327 -5.34 -27.67 7.74
C ALA A 327 -4.06 -27.69 8.60
N ALA A 328 -3.48 -26.53 8.89
CA ALA A 328 -2.30 -26.40 9.74
C ALA A 328 -2.57 -26.84 11.18
N ALA A 329 -3.72 -26.46 11.74
CA ALA A 329 -4.14 -26.89 13.06
C ALA A 329 -4.23 -28.41 13.14
N TRP A 330 -4.82 -29.04 12.13
CA TRP A 330 -5.03 -30.49 12.09
C TRP A 330 -3.74 -31.28 11.84
N LEU A 331 -2.93 -30.86 10.86
CA LEU A 331 -1.75 -31.60 10.42
C LEU A 331 -0.49 -31.27 11.22
N LEU A 332 -0.35 -30.03 11.68
CA LEU A 332 0.90 -29.49 12.25
C LEU A 332 0.74 -29.11 13.72
N GLY A 333 -0.47 -29.18 14.28
CA GLY A 333 -0.75 -28.82 15.68
C GLY A 333 -0.67 -27.32 15.96
N ASP A 334 -0.50 -26.50 14.92
CA ASP A 334 -0.40 -25.04 15.00
C ASP A 334 -1.12 -24.41 13.81
N ARG A 335 -2.25 -23.75 14.10
CA ARG A 335 -3.09 -23.08 13.10
C ARG A 335 -2.38 -21.98 12.32
N PHE A 336 -1.31 -21.41 12.84
CA PHE A 336 -0.59 -20.31 12.17
C PHE A 336 0.60 -20.83 11.36
N ARG A 337 0.84 -22.14 11.34
CA ARG A 337 2.08 -22.70 10.78
C ARG A 337 2.22 -22.50 9.28
N LEU A 338 1.11 -22.47 8.54
CA LEU A 338 1.07 -22.20 7.10
C LEU A 338 0.99 -20.70 6.73
N GLN A 339 1.02 -19.80 7.72
CA GLN A 339 1.11 -18.34 7.50
C GLN A 339 2.54 -17.82 7.39
N SER A 340 3.51 -18.73 7.42
CA SER A 340 4.92 -18.47 7.22
C SER A 340 5.48 -19.58 6.35
N ASP A 341 6.68 -19.39 5.82
CA ASP A 341 7.36 -20.45 5.07
C ASP A 341 7.51 -21.70 5.97
N LEU A 342 6.92 -22.81 5.52
CA LEU A 342 6.97 -24.09 6.23
C LEU A 342 8.41 -24.58 6.38
N LEU A 343 9.31 -24.22 5.46
CA LEU A 343 10.70 -24.63 5.48
C LEU A 343 11.58 -23.71 6.33
N ALA A 344 11.13 -22.50 6.69
CA ALA A 344 11.98 -21.47 7.30
C ALA A 344 12.79 -21.93 8.53
N PRO A 345 12.21 -22.64 9.53
CA PRO A 345 13.00 -23.11 10.68
C PRO A 345 14.13 -24.08 10.28
N TYR A 346 13.87 -24.94 9.29
CA TYR A 346 14.82 -25.94 8.81
C TYR A 346 15.85 -25.33 7.85
N ALA A 347 15.45 -24.31 7.09
CA ALA A 347 16.35 -23.53 6.26
C ALA A 347 17.43 -22.86 7.12
N THR A 348 17.06 -22.24 8.24
CA THR A 348 18.03 -21.66 9.19
C THR A 348 19.01 -22.71 9.71
N GLU A 349 18.51 -23.88 10.14
CA GLU A 349 19.36 -24.99 10.62
C GLU A 349 20.38 -25.44 9.55
N TYR A 350 19.95 -25.50 8.28
CA TYR A 350 20.79 -25.95 7.20
C TYR A 350 21.77 -24.86 6.72
N LEU A 351 21.34 -23.60 6.67
CA LEU A 351 22.19 -22.47 6.30
C LEU A 351 23.37 -22.31 7.25
N ASP A 352 23.16 -22.55 8.55
CA ASP A 352 24.23 -22.56 9.55
C ASP A 352 25.31 -23.61 9.28
N LYS A 353 24.97 -24.70 8.59
CA LYS A 353 25.92 -25.75 8.19
C LYS A 353 26.55 -25.43 6.83
N LEU A 354 25.76 -24.88 5.91
CA LEU A 354 26.18 -24.58 4.54
C LEU A 354 27.15 -23.39 4.46
N LEU A 355 27.02 -22.41 5.34
CA LEU A 355 27.78 -21.16 5.33
C LEU A 355 28.93 -21.11 6.37
N ARG A 356 29.17 -22.21 7.08
CA ARG A 356 30.40 -22.43 7.87
C ARG A 356 31.47 -23.01 6.99
#